data_AF-A0A2V9UTQ1-F1
#
_entry.id   AF-A0A2V9UTQ1-F1
#
_cell.length_a   1.000
_cell.length_b   1.000
_cell.length_c   1.000
_cell.angle_alpha   90.00
_cell.angle_beta   90.00
_cell.angle_gamma   90.00
#
_symmetry.space_group_name_H-M   'P 1'
#
loop_
_entity.id
_entity.type
_entity.pdbx_description
1 polymer ?
#
loop_
_entity_poly.entity_id
_entity_poly.type
_entity_poly.pdbx_seq_one_letter_code
_entity_poly.pdbx_strand_id
1 'polypeptide(L)' 'MTVSITDTSSRAHAVQFEVLRGMPGEKRLLMALEMSLFARELAKEGIRRDHPEWAETQVARELLRLAFLPEPLPAQLL' A
#
# COMPACT_ATOMS: atom_id res chain seq x y z
N MET A 1 -6.14 -11.37 -13.98
CA MET A 1 -5.08 -11.41 -15.01
C MET A 1 -3.74 -11.44 -14.30
N THR A 2 -2.86 -12.40 -14.58
CA THR A 2 -1.48 -12.39 -14.06
C THR A 2 -0.65 -11.45 -14.92
N VAL A 3 -0.27 -10.29 -14.37
CA VAL A 3 0.64 -9.37 -15.05
C VAL A 3 2.06 -9.93 -14.93
N SER A 4 2.72 -10.21 -16.05
CA SER A 4 4.12 -10.60 -16.07
C SER A 4 4.99 -9.38 -15.74
N ILE A 5 5.74 -9.43 -14.64
CA ILE A 5 6.67 -8.37 -14.25
C ILE A 5 7.89 -8.44 -15.20
N THR A 6 8.02 -7.49 -16.11
CA THR A 6 9.10 -7.46 -17.11
C THR A 6 10.23 -6.49 -16.77
N ASP A 7 10.00 -5.54 -15.85
CA ASP A 7 10.97 -4.49 -15.50
C ASP A 7 11.99 -4.93 -14.43
N THR A 8 11.82 -6.12 -13.86
CA THR A 8 12.75 -6.67 -12.85
C THR A 8 13.43 -7.92 -13.39
N SER A 9 14.73 -7.85 -13.64
CA SER A 9 15.52 -9.03 -14.04
C SER A 9 15.54 -10.09 -12.92
N SER A 10 15.66 -11.38 -13.28
CA SER A 10 15.73 -12.48 -12.32
C SER A 10 16.89 -12.32 -11.32
N ARG A 11 18.01 -11.73 -11.76
CA ARG A 11 19.15 -11.43 -10.88
C ARG A 11 18.81 -10.36 -9.84
N ALA A 12 18.15 -9.27 -10.26
CA ALA A 12 17.74 -8.21 -9.33
C ALA A 12 16.74 -8.74 -8.29
N HIS A 13 15.80 -9.57 -8.72
CA HIS A 13 14.85 -10.24 -7.84
C HIS A 13 15.54 -11.15 -6.81
N ALA A 14 16.54 -11.93 -7.22
CA ALA A 14 17.31 -12.78 -6.31
C ALA A 14 18.03 -11.95 -5.23
N VAL A 15 18.69 -10.85 -5.62
CA VAL A 15 19.38 -9.94 -4.69
C VAL A 15 18.40 -9.35 -3.68
N GLN A 16 17.22 -8.90 -4.12
CA GLN A 16 16.19 -8.38 -3.23
C GLN A 16 15.79 -9.41 -2.17
N PHE A 17 15.59 -10.67 -2.57
CA PHE A 17 15.23 -11.75 -1.66
C PHE A 17 16.32 -12.07 -0.63
N GLU A 18 17.59 -12.07 -1.03
CA GLU A 18 18.72 -12.27 -0.12
C GLU A 18 18.79 -11.17 0.95
N VAL A 19 18.66 -9.90 0.53
CA VAL A 19 18.63 -8.75 1.44
C VAL A 19 17.46 -8.84 2.41
N LEU A 20 16.25 -9.15 1.91
CA LEU A 20 15.06 -9.30 2.76
C LEU A 20 15.21 -10.44 3.75
N ARG A 21 15.79 -11.58 3.36
CA ARG A 21 16.01 -12.72 4.26
C ARG A 21 17.04 -12.43 5.35
N GLY A 22 18.11 -11.69 5.03
CA GLY A 22 19.13 -11.29 6.00
C GLY A 22 18.69 -10.16 6.94
N MET A 23 17.54 -9.52 6.70
CA MET A 23 17.08 -8.39 7.50
C MET A 23 16.54 -8.84 8.87
N PRO A 24 17.01 -8.23 9.98
CA PRO A 24 16.44 -8.44 11.31
C PRO A 24 14.94 -8.13 11.37
N GLY A 25 14.22 -8.78 12.28
CA GLY A 25 12.77 -8.67 12.38
C GLY A 25 12.29 -7.25 12.67
N GLU A 26 12.97 -6.55 13.58
CA GLU A 26 12.69 -5.17 13.96
C GLU A 26 12.87 -4.20 12.79
N LYS A 27 13.90 -4.40 11.97
CA LYS A 27 14.14 -3.57 10.78
C LYS A 27 13.09 -3.84 9.70
N ARG A 28 12.67 -5.09 9.56
CA ARG A 28 11.59 -5.48 8.65
C ARG A 28 10.25 -4.87 9.06
N LEU A 29 9.94 -4.88 10.36
CA LEU A 29 8.73 -4.25 10.89
C LEU A 29 8.72 -2.74 10.65
N LEU A 30 9.84 -2.06 10.92
CA LEU A 30 9.98 -0.63 10.68
C LEU A 30 9.75 -0.30 9.19
N MET A 31 10.41 -1.04 8.29
CA MET A 31 10.25 -0.86 6.85
C MET A 31 8.79 -1.09 6.40
N ALA A 32 8.14 -2.14 6.91
CA ALA A 32 6.74 -2.41 6.59
C ALA A 32 5.81 -1.28 7.07
N LEU A 33 6.07 -0.70 8.24
CA LEU A 33 5.31 0.44 8.77
C LEU A 33 5.48 1.68 7.88
N GLU A 34 6.73 2.02 7.53
CA GLU A 34 7.06 3.15 6.67
C GLU A 34 6.38 3.02 5.30
N MET A 35 6.52 1.86 4.65
CA MET A 35 5.86 1.57 3.37
C MET A 35 4.34 1.68 3.47
N SER A 36 3.76 1.19 4.57
CA SER A 36 2.32 1.26 4.78
C SER A 36 1.83 2.70 4.96
N LEU A 37 2.57 3.54 5.68
CA LEU A 37 2.25 4.96 5.85
C LEU A 37 2.34 5.70 4.51
N PHE A 38 3.43 5.48 3.79
CA PHE A 38 3.65 6.09 2.49
C PHE A 38 2.56 5.71 1.48
N ALA A 39 2.21 4.43 1.38
CA ALA A 39 1.16 3.95 0.48
C ALA A 39 -0.20 4.60 0.76
N ARG A 40 -0.55 4.79 2.05
CA ARG A 40 -1.79 5.46 2.44
C ARG A 40 -1.80 6.93 2.04
N GLU A 41 -0.72 7.65 2.27
CA GLU A 41 -0.65 9.07 1.87
C GLU A 41 -0.68 9.23 0.36
N LEU A 42 0.05 8.38 -0.37
CA LEU A 42 0.00 8.37 -1.84
C LEU A 42 -1.41 8.10 -2.36
N ALA A 43 -2.13 7.15 -1.76
CA ALA A 43 -3.53 6.86 -2.12
C ALA A 43 -4.45 8.05 -1.82
N LYS A 44 -4.29 8.73 -0.66
CA LYS A 44 -5.06 9.93 -0.33
C LYS A 44 -4.82 11.05 -1.33
N GLU A 45 -3.58 11.29 -1.75
CA GLU A 45 -3.28 12.28 -2.79
C GLU A 45 -3.98 11.97 -4.12
N GLY A 46 -4.03 10.69 -4.50
CA GLY A 46 -4.82 10.24 -5.65
C GLY A 46 -6.30 10.60 -5.50
N ILE A 47 -6.90 10.28 -4.34
CA ILE A 47 -8.31 10.57 -4.05
C ILE A 47 -8.58 12.08 -4.06
N ARG A 48 -7.72 12.90 -3.44
CA ARG A 48 -7.85 14.38 -3.44
C ARG A 48 -7.80 14.95 -4.84
N ARG A 49 -6.90 14.44 -5.68
CA ARG A 49 -6.79 14.88 -7.08
C ARG A 49 -8.05 14.53 -7.87
N ASP A 50 -8.60 13.35 -7.65
CA ASP A 50 -9.78 12.87 -8.37
C ASP A 50 -11.09 13.50 -7.81
N HIS A 51 -11.07 13.99 -6.57
CA HIS A 51 -12.19 14.62 -5.86
C HIS A 51 -11.76 15.87 -5.06
N PRO A 52 -11.42 16.98 -5.73
CA PRO A 52 -10.86 18.18 -5.08
C PRO A 52 -11.81 18.90 -4.12
N GLU A 53 -13.12 18.66 -4.23
CA GLU A 53 -14.15 19.25 -3.38
C GLU A 53 -14.42 18.47 -2.09
N TRP A 54 -13.84 17.27 -1.95
CA TRP A 54 -14.09 16.42 -0.79
C TRP A 54 -13.35 16.92 0.45
N ALA A 55 -14.05 16.90 1.58
CA ALA A 55 -13.42 17.07 2.88
C ALA A 55 -12.50 15.88 3.22
N GLU A 56 -11.51 16.10 4.08
CA GLU A 56 -10.58 15.04 4.52
C GLU A 56 -11.27 13.81 5.12
N THR A 57 -12.44 13.97 5.73
CA THR A 57 -13.24 12.86 6.25
C THR A 57 -13.78 11.94 5.14
N GLN A 58 -14.13 12.52 3.98
CA GLN A 58 -14.56 11.76 2.80
C GLN A 58 -13.37 11.04 2.16
N VAL A 59 -12.22 11.71 2.06
CA VAL A 59 -10.96 11.11 1.58
C VAL A 59 -10.56 9.92 2.46
N ALA A 60 -10.62 10.07 3.79
CA ALA A 60 -10.31 8.99 4.72
C ALA A 60 -11.29 7.80 4.62
N ARG A 61 -12.59 8.07 4.45
CA ARG A 61 -13.60 7.02 4.24
C ARG A 61 -13.36 6.27 2.93
N GLU A 62 -13.01 6.97 1.87
CA GLU A 62 -12.74 6.35 0.59
C GLU A 62 -11.46 5.51 0.62
N LEU A 63 -10.41 5.99 1.29
CA LEU A 63 -9.22 5.18 1.54
C LEU A 63 -9.58 3.88 2.26
N LEU A 64 -10.43 3.93 3.30
CA LEU A 64 -10.90 2.73 4.00
C LEU A 64 -11.67 1.80 3.06
N ARG A 65 -12.60 2.33 2.26
CA ARG A 65 -13.35 1.52 1.30
C ARG A 65 -12.41 0.80 0.31
N LEU A 66 -11.41 1.51 -0.22
CA LEU A 66 -10.44 0.97 -1.17
C LEU A 66 -9.54 -0.11 -0.53
N ALA A 67 -9.17 0.04 0.73
CA ALA A 67 -8.28 -0.89 1.44
C ALA A 67 -8.87 -2.28 1.66
N PHE A 68 -10.20 -2.43 1.60
CA PHE A 68 -10.90 -3.70 1.82
C PHE A 68 -11.43 -4.34 0.53
N LEU A 69 -11.24 -3.72 -0.63
CA LEU A 69 -11.71 -4.30 -1.89
C LEU A 69 -11.07 -5.68 -2.17
N PRO A 70 -11.82 -6.60 -2.80
CA PRO A 70 -13.21 -6.46 -3.28
C PRO A 70 -14.29 -6.56 -2.18
N GLU A 71 -13.92 -6.93 -0.96
CA GLU A 71 -14.81 -7.10 0.18
C GLU A 71 -15.33 -5.74 0.71
N PRO A 72 -16.50 -5.73 1.35
CA PRO A 72 -16.99 -4.53 2.01
C PRO A 72 -16.15 -4.20 3.25
N LEU A 73 -16.17 -2.92 3.64
CA LEU A 73 -15.62 -2.50 4.93
C LEU A 73 -16.30 -3.28 6.07
N PRO A 74 -15.54 -3.89 7.00
CA PRO A 74 -16.12 -4.59 8.14
C PRO A 74 -17.07 -3.70 8.92
N ALA A 75 -18.21 -4.26 9.36
CA ALA A 75 -19.27 -3.48 10.02
C ALA A 75 -18.80 -2.75 11.29
N GLN A 76 -17.74 -3.23 11.94
CA GLN A 76 -17.13 -2.61 13.12
C GLN A 76 -16.35 -1.32 12.81
N LEU A 77 -16.12 -1.04 11.52
CA LEU A 77 -15.34 0.09 11.01
C LEU A 77 -16.20 1.08 10.20
N LEU A 78 -17.52 0.87 10.14
CA LEU A 78 -18.51 1.79 9.55
C LEU A 78 -18.81 2.96 10.49
#